data_AF-A0A2M7Z805-F1
#
_entry.id   AF-A0A2M7Z805-F1
#
_cell.length_a   1.000
_cell.length_b   1.000
_cell.length_c   1.000
_cell.angle_alpha   90.00
_cell.angle_beta   90.00
_cell.angle_gamma   90.00
#
_symmetry.space_group_name_H-M   'P 1'
#
loop_
_entity.id
_entity.type
_entity.pdbx_description
1 polymer ?
#
loop_
_entity_poly.entity_id
_entity_poly.type
_entity_poly.pdbx_seq_one_letter_code
_entity_poly.pdbx_strand_id
1 'polypeptide(L)'
;MKNIVLSQQSAKNLITSKHDVDVLFKDKRSGIYYYVELKYDDNHDTGKFVDINRKFIKTYAGLVNKLGIKDMKQLKPILYYLNRKIMKGNIYVPEETHIYRGEKLFKEFLTIKYDDVDKYLKNVSEDREIVEIFDNLYKKIRFGK
;
A
#
# COMPACT_ATOMS: atom_id res chain seq x y z
N MET A 1 3.82 -15.12 6.01
CA MET A 1 4.48 -14.24 7.00
C MET A 1 5.35 -15.00 8.01
N LYS A 2 4.84 -16.02 8.74
CA LYS A 2 5.60 -16.73 9.82
C LYS A 2 6.98 -17.22 9.40
N ASN A 3 7.05 -17.90 8.27
CA ASN A 3 8.31 -18.47 7.75
C ASN A 3 9.32 -17.39 7.39
N ILE A 4 8.89 -16.16 7.06
CA ILE A 4 9.78 -15.03 6.81
C ILE A 4 10.41 -14.57 8.11
N VAL A 5 9.63 -14.42 9.19
CA VAL A 5 10.18 -14.04 10.51
C VAL A 5 11.23 -15.06 10.97
N LEU A 6 10.94 -16.35 10.82
CA LEU A 6 11.88 -17.42 11.17
C LEU A 6 13.13 -17.43 10.29
N SER A 7 12.99 -17.22 8.98
CA SER A 7 14.14 -17.27 8.07
C SER A 7 15.06 -16.06 8.18
N GLN A 8 14.50 -14.89 8.46
CA GLN A 8 15.28 -13.67 8.64
C GLN A 8 16.14 -13.70 9.91
N GLN A 9 15.72 -14.44 10.94
CA GLN A 9 16.52 -14.65 12.15
C GLN A 9 17.75 -15.54 11.96
N SER A 10 17.74 -16.41 10.95
CA SER A 10 18.84 -17.37 10.68
C SER A 10 19.76 -16.96 9.53
N ALA A 11 19.44 -15.87 8.82
CA ALA A 11 20.18 -15.42 7.65
C ALA A 11 21.56 -14.84 8.02
N LYS A 12 22.64 -15.51 7.59
CA LYS A 12 24.04 -15.06 7.81
C LYS A 12 24.58 -14.10 6.73
N ASN A 13 23.92 -14.00 5.57
CA ASN A 13 24.35 -13.17 4.45
C ASN A 13 23.22 -12.22 4.01
N LEU A 14 23.14 -11.05 4.64
CA LEU A 14 22.17 -10.02 4.31
C LEU A 14 22.70 -9.14 3.17
N ILE A 15 22.05 -9.18 2.02
CA ILE A 15 22.29 -8.23 0.94
C ILE A 15 21.62 -6.91 1.33
N THR A 16 22.37 -5.82 1.33
CA THR A 16 21.84 -4.48 1.58
C THR A 16 21.28 -3.90 0.29
N SER A 17 19.99 -3.55 0.31
CA SER A 17 19.33 -2.81 -0.76
C SER A 17 18.53 -1.65 -0.18
N LYS A 18 18.46 -0.54 -0.93
CA LYS A 18 17.60 0.59 -0.57
C LYS A 18 16.19 0.28 -1.07
N HIS A 19 15.25 0.29 -0.13
CA HIS A 19 13.83 0.14 -0.43
C HIS A 19 13.06 1.30 0.19
N ASP A 20 12.22 1.90 -0.65
CA ASP A 20 11.17 2.83 -0.34
C ASP A 20 10.01 2.09 0.34
N VAL A 21 9.47 2.74 1.37
CA VAL A 21 8.32 2.27 2.14
C VAL A 21 7.30 3.40 2.12
N ASP A 22 6.09 3.12 1.65
CA ASP A 22 5.06 4.15 1.50
C ASP A 22 4.67 4.71 2.87
N VAL A 23 4.30 3.85 3.82
CA VAL A 23 3.99 4.25 5.20
C VAL A 23 4.50 3.23 6.20
N LEU A 24 5.18 3.70 7.24
CA LEU A 24 5.59 2.91 8.40
C LEU A 24 5.34 3.70 9.68
N PHE A 25 4.56 3.15 10.59
CA PHE A 25 4.31 3.77 11.90
C PHE A 25 4.22 2.71 13.00
N LYS A 26 4.29 3.17 14.25
CA LYS A 26 4.16 2.35 15.45
C LYS A 26 3.01 2.87 16.28
N ASP A 27 2.06 2.00 16.63
CA ASP A 27 1.10 2.34 17.66
C ASP A 27 1.82 2.41 19.01
N LYS A 28 1.82 3.60 19.62
CA LYS A 28 2.47 3.84 20.91
C LYS A 28 1.84 3.05 22.06
N ARG A 29 0.57 2.66 21.94
CA ARG A 29 -0.17 1.94 22.99
C ARG A 29 0.14 0.45 22.96
N SER A 30 -0.06 -0.20 21.81
CA SER A 30 0.19 -1.65 21.67
C SER A 30 1.66 -1.99 21.41
N GLY A 31 2.45 -1.02 20.94
CA GLY A 31 3.83 -1.23 20.50
C GLY A 31 3.96 -1.93 19.14
N ILE A 32 2.85 -2.18 18.44
CA ILE A 32 2.81 -2.84 17.15
C ILE A 32 3.26 -1.88 16.04
N TYR A 33 4.12 -2.35 15.16
CA TYR A 33 4.46 -1.67 13.92
C TYR A 33 3.45 -2.00 12.83
N TYR A 34 3.11 -0.99 12.02
CA TYR A 34 2.26 -1.11 10.86
C TYR A 34 3.03 -0.64 9.64
N TYR A 35 3.18 -1.53 8.67
CA TYR A 35 3.71 -1.21 7.35
C TYR A 35 2.55 -1.20 6.38
N VAL A 36 2.33 -0.10 5.67
CA VAL A 36 1.28 0.02 4.66
C VAL A 36 1.91 0.29 3.30
N GLU A 37 1.61 -0.56 2.33
CA GLU A 37 1.89 -0.31 0.91
C GLU A 37 0.59 0.19 0.28
N LEU A 38 0.62 1.41 -0.28
CA LEU A 38 -0.55 2.12 -0.75
C LEU A 38 -0.71 1.94 -2.27
N LYS A 39 -1.92 1.60 -2.71
CA LYS A 39 -2.30 1.57 -4.11
C LYS A 39 -3.66 2.20 -4.30
N TYR A 40 -3.89 2.75 -5.48
CA TYR A 40 -5.18 3.34 -5.83
C TYR A 40 -6.23 2.25 -6.05
N ASP A 41 -5.94 1.30 -6.94
CA ASP A 41 -6.82 0.22 -7.32
C ASP A 41 -6.15 -1.16 -7.29
N ASP A 42 -6.98 -2.17 -7.05
CA ASP A 42 -6.58 -3.58 -7.13
C ASP A 42 -6.58 -4.05 -8.59
N ASN A 43 -5.72 -3.44 -9.42
CA ASN A 43 -5.60 -3.77 -10.83
C ASN A 43 -4.70 -5.02 -11.01
N HIS A 44 -5.26 -6.03 -11.68
CA HIS A 44 -4.56 -7.27 -12.03
C HIS A 44 -3.95 -7.27 -13.44
N ASP A 45 -3.86 -6.11 -14.10
CA ASP A 45 -3.17 -5.98 -15.39
C ASP A 45 -1.73 -6.51 -15.28
N THR A 46 -1.35 -7.31 -16.28
CA THR A 46 -0.22 -8.24 -16.30
C THR A 46 1.09 -7.66 -15.73
N GLY A 47 1.84 -8.47 -14.98
CA GLY A 47 3.11 -8.13 -14.32
C GLY A 47 2.94 -7.35 -13.02
N LYS A 48 2.13 -6.28 -13.03
CA LYS A 48 1.95 -5.38 -11.88
C LYS A 48 1.44 -6.09 -10.64
N PHE A 49 0.49 -7.02 -10.79
CA PHE A 49 -0.04 -7.80 -9.67
C PHE A 49 1.04 -8.67 -9.00
N VAL A 50 1.91 -9.30 -9.78
CA VAL A 50 2.99 -10.12 -9.22
C VAL A 50 4.04 -9.23 -8.56
N ASP A 51 4.38 -8.12 -9.21
CA ASP A 51 5.41 -7.21 -8.73
C ASP A 51 5.00 -6.48 -7.45
N ILE A 52 3.73 -6.09 -7.30
CA ILE A 52 3.28 -5.46 -6.06
C ILE A 52 3.34 -6.42 -4.89
N ASN A 53 2.87 -7.66 -5.07
CA ASN A 53 2.93 -8.68 -4.02
C ASN A 53 4.39 -9.03 -3.68
N ARG A 54 5.27 -9.10 -4.68
CA ARG A 54 6.70 -9.30 -4.48
C ARG A 54 7.32 -8.13 -3.70
N LYS A 55 7.03 -6.88 -4.05
CA LYS A 55 7.51 -5.68 -3.33
C LYS A 55 7.02 -5.72 -1.89
N PHE A 56 5.73 -5.98 -1.68
CA PHE A 56 5.11 -6.06 -0.37
C PHE A 56 5.79 -7.09 0.54
N ILE A 57 5.98 -8.31 0.05
CA ILE A 57 6.60 -9.41 0.80
C ILE A 57 8.09 -9.13 1.08
N LYS A 58 8.85 -8.64 0.10
CA LYS A 58 10.28 -8.32 0.27
C LYS A 58 10.48 -7.19 1.28
N THR A 59 9.63 -6.16 1.21
CA THR A 59 9.67 -5.03 2.15
C THR A 59 9.37 -5.48 3.57
N TYR A 60 8.34 -6.33 3.75
CA TYR A 60 8.08 -6.94 5.06
C TYR A 60 9.29 -7.72 5.58
N ALA A 61 9.93 -8.55 4.75
CA ALA A 61 11.14 -9.28 5.15
C ALA A 61 12.30 -8.35 5.55
N GLY A 62 12.51 -7.26 4.80
CA GLY A 62 13.50 -6.24 5.16
C GLY A 62 13.20 -5.55 6.48
N LEU A 63 11.93 -5.21 6.72
CA LEU A 63 11.48 -4.57 7.96
C LEU A 63 11.57 -5.49 9.17
N VAL A 64 11.28 -6.78 9.00
CA VAL A 64 11.47 -7.79 10.06
C VAL A 64 12.90 -7.74 10.61
N ASN A 65 13.89 -7.69 9.73
CA ASN A 65 15.29 -7.54 10.13
C ASN A 65 15.59 -6.18 10.73
N LYS A 66 15.25 -5.11 10.00
CA LYS A 66 15.59 -3.74 10.37
C LYS A 66 15.02 -3.33 11.72
N LEU A 67 13.83 -3.81 12.07
CA LEU A 67 13.13 -3.51 13.32
C LEU A 67 13.35 -4.56 14.41
N GLY A 68 14.11 -5.63 14.13
CA GLY A 68 14.36 -6.71 15.10
C GLY A 68 13.08 -7.46 15.51
N ILE A 69 12.17 -7.70 14.56
CA ILE A 69 10.90 -8.37 14.79
C ILE A 69 11.14 -9.85 15.10
N LYS A 70 10.65 -10.30 16.25
CA LYS A 70 10.78 -11.68 16.73
C LYS A 70 9.48 -12.48 16.60
N ASP A 71 8.34 -11.78 16.68
CA ASP A 71 7.00 -12.36 16.59
C ASP A 71 6.17 -11.63 15.52
N MET A 72 5.35 -12.38 14.78
CA MET A 72 4.48 -11.81 13.73
C MET A 72 3.52 -10.73 14.24
N LYS A 73 3.15 -10.77 15.52
CA LYS A 73 2.25 -9.78 16.13
C LYS A 73 2.89 -8.42 16.30
N GLN A 74 4.22 -8.32 16.21
CA GLN A 74 4.94 -7.05 16.39
C GLN A 74 4.96 -6.19 15.13
N LEU A 75 4.73 -6.77 13.94
CA LEU A 75 4.67 -6.04 12.67
C LEU A 75 3.50 -6.56 11.83
N LYS A 76 2.49 -5.70 11.63
CA LYS A 76 1.34 -5.97 10.75
C LYS A 76 1.55 -5.29 9.40
N PRO A 77 1.83 -6.04 8.33
CA PRO A 77 1.90 -5.48 6.99
C PRO A 77 0.49 -5.39 6.39
N ILE A 78 0.20 -4.31 5.68
CA ILE A 78 -1.10 -4.02 5.07
C ILE A 78 -0.87 -3.62 3.61
N LEU A 79 -1.41 -4.39 2.67
CA LEU A 79 -1.54 -3.98 1.28
C LEU A 79 -2.88 -3.26 1.16
N TYR A 80 -2.84 -1.95 0.95
CA TYR A 80 -4.02 -1.11 0.95
C TYR A 80 -4.38 -0.65 -0.45
N TYR A 81 -5.65 -0.82 -0.81
CA TYR A 81 -6.25 -0.24 -2.00
C TYR A 81 -7.24 0.85 -1.61
N LEU A 82 -7.09 2.05 -2.17
CA LEU A 82 -7.99 3.16 -1.87
C LEU A 82 -9.42 2.83 -2.35
N ASN A 83 -9.58 2.18 -3.49
CA ASN A 83 -10.91 1.80 -3.96
C ASN A 83 -11.49 0.60 -3.18
N ARG A 84 -12.82 0.42 -3.29
CA ARG A 84 -13.54 -0.73 -2.69
C ARG A 84 -13.62 -1.94 -3.62
N LYS A 85 -13.21 -1.78 -4.88
CA LYS A 85 -13.41 -2.79 -5.93
C LYS A 85 -12.49 -3.98 -5.68
N ILE A 86 -13.06 -5.18 -5.79
CA ILE A 86 -12.33 -6.44 -5.81
C ILE A 86 -12.35 -6.94 -7.25
N MET A 87 -11.17 -7.19 -7.83
CA MET A 87 -11.09 -7.78 -9.17
C MET A 87 -10.98 -9.31 -9.10
N LYS A 88 -9.88 -9.81 -8.52
CA LYS A 88 -9.65 -11.24 -8.25
C LYS A 88 -9.04 -11.37 -6.86
N GLY A 89 -9.29 -12.49 -6.19
CA GLY A 89 -8.67 -12.74 -4.87
C GLY A 89 -7.15 -12.81 -4.97
N ASN A 90 -6.47 -12.42 -3.89
CA ASN A 90 -5.01 -12.44 -3.83
C ASN A 90 -4.49 -13.82 -3.40
N ILE A 91 -3.66 -14.44 -4.23
CA ILE A 91 -3.07 -15.77 -3.96
C ILE A 91 -1.74 -15.70 -3.19
N TYR A 92 -1.16 -14.50 -3.04
CA TYR A 92 0.14 -14.28 -2.39
C TYR A 92 0.02 -13.79 -0.96
N VAL A 93 -1.02 -13.00 -0.68
CA VAL A 93 -1.24 -12.32 0.60
C VAL A 93 -2.65 -12.65 1.11
N PRO A 94 -2.81 -13.06 2.38
CA PRO A 94 -4.12 -13.40 2.92
C PRO A 94 -5.07 -12.19 2.95
N GLU A 95 -6.14 -12.30 2.18
CA GLU A 95 -7.13 -11.24 1.91
C GLU A 95 -7.66 -10.59 3.20
N GLU A 96 -8.24 -11.37 4.10
CA GLU A 96 -8.98 -10.87 5.26
C GLU A 96 -8.11 -10.11 6.28
N THR A 97 -6.83 -10.49 6.37
CA THR A 97 -5.95 -10.08 7.47
C THR A 97 -4.92 -9.03 7.07
N HIS A 98 -4.51 -9.03 5.80
CA HIS A 98 -3.42 -8.17 5.33
C HIS A 98 -3.82 -7.30 4.13
N ILE A 99 -5.02 -7.49 3.54
CA ILE A 99 -5.50 -6.64 2.46
C ILE A 99 -6.64 -5.76 2.95
N TYR A 100 -6.45 -4.45 2.77
CA TYR A 100 -7.39 -3.43 3.21
C TYR A 100 -7.90 -2.68 1.99
N ARG A 101 -9.20 -2.35 1.98
CA ARG A 101 -9.84 -1.63 0.89
C ARG A 101 -10.71 -0.50 1.42
N GLY A 102 -10.76 0.61 0.69
CA GLY A 102 -11.62 1.74 1.01
C GLY A 102 -11.54 2.18 2.46
N GLU A 103 -12.68 2.20 3.13
CA GLU A 103 -12.82 2.72 4.48
C GLU A 103 -12.08 1.96 5.59
N LYS A 104 -11.62 0.72 5.36
CA LYS A 104 -11.06 -0.13 6.42
C LYS A 104 -9.85 0.52 7.11
N LEU A 105 -8.92 1.08 6.34
CA LEU A 105 -7.74 1.78 6.88
C LEU A 105 -8.14 3.04 7.65
N PHE A 106 -9.10 3.79 7.12
CA PHE A 106 -9.58 5.04 7.72
C PHE A 106 -10.23 4.77 9.08
N LYS A 107 -11.13 3.79 9.15
CA LYS A 107 -11.81 3.42 10.39
C LYS A 107 -10.83 2.92 11.47
N GLU A 108 -9.76 2.23 11.09
CA GLU A 108 -8.79 1.67 12.05
C GLU A 108 -7.77 2.71 12.54
N PHE A 109 -7.35 3.66 11.68
CA PHE A 109 -6.19 4.51 11.99
C PHE A 109 -6.40 6.02 11.87
N LEU A 110 -7.49 6.49 11.26
CA LEU A 110 -7.69 7.89 10.94
C LEU A 110 -8.96 8.44 11.57
N THR A 111 -8.95 9.75 11.83
CA THR A 111 -10.14 10.49 12.29
C THR A 111 -10.97 11.00 11.11
N ILE A 112 -10.34 11.19 9.95
CA ILE A 112 -11.00 11.59 8.70
C ILE A 112 -11.82 10.43 8.16
N LYS A 113 -13.00 10.70 7.61
CA LYS A 113 -13.83 9.67 6.98
C LYS A 113 -13.37 9.44 5.54
N TYR A 114 -13.33 8.17 5.14
CA TYR A 114 -13.08 7.79 3.76
C TYR A 114 -14.01 8.50 2.78
N ASP A 115 -15.30 8.59 3.10
CA ASP A 115 -16.31 9.20 2.22
C ASP A 115 -16.06 10.69 1.98
N ASP A 116 -15.48 11.41 2.95
CA ASP A 116 -15.13 12.81 2.76
C ASP A 116 -14.03 12.93 1.71
N VAL A 117 -12.98 12.12 1.82
CA VAL A 117 -11.86 12.09 0.84
C VAL A 117 -12.34 11.62 -0.53
N ASP A 118 -13.12 10.54 -0.58
CA ASP A 118 -13.70 9.99 -1.81
C ASP A 118 -14.54 11.04 -2.55
N LYS A 119 -15.36 11.80 -1.81
CA LYS A 119 -16.15 12.91 -2.35
C LYS A 119 -15.27 14.03 -2.90
N TYR A 120 -14.26 14.47 -2.15
CA TYR A 120 -13.34 15.51 -2.63
C TYR A 120 -12.61 15.08 -3.91
N LEU A 121 -12.09 13.85 -3.96
CA LEU A 121 -11.38 13.35 -5.12
C LEU A 121 -12.30 13.25 -6.36
N LYS A 122 -13.54 12.78 -6.18
CA LYS A 122 -14.53 12.74 -7.27
C LYS A 122 -14.87 14.13 -7.78
N ASN A 123 -15.13 15.08 -6.88
CA ASN A 123 -15.44 16.45 -7.26
C ASN A 123 -14.29 17.08 -8.05
N VAL A 124 -13.04 16.87 -7.64
CA VAL A 124 -11.85 17.35 -8.36
C VAL A 124 -11.75 16.70 -9.75
N SER A 125 -12.02 15.39 -9.86
CA SER A 125 -11.95 14.68 -11.14
C SER A 125 -13.06 15.06 -12.13
N GLU A 126 -14.19 15.57 -11.63
CA GLU A 126 -15.36 15.97 -12.42
C GLU A 126 -15.45 17.50 -12.61
N ASP A 127 -14.53 18.26 -12.03
CA ASP A 127 -14.47 19.71 -12.15
C ASP A 127 -14.07 20.11 -13.58
N ARG A 128 -14.97 20.83 -14.26
CA ARG A 128 -14.78 21.22 -15.66
C ARG A 128 -13.56 22.10 -15.88
N GLU A 129 -13.26 23.00 -14.94
CA GLU A 129 -12.11 23.90 -15.04
C GLU A 129 -10.82 23.10 -14.91
N ILE A 130 -10.77 22.15 -13.98
CA ILE A 130 -9.61 21.26 -13.82
C ILE A 130 -9.41 20.39 -15.07
N VAL A 131 -10.48 19.78 -15.58
CA VAL A 131 -10.42 18.98 -16.81
C VAL A 131 -9.92 19.83 -17.98
N GLU A 132 -10.40 21.06 -18.11
CA GLU A 132 -9.95 21.98 -19.18
C GLU A 132 -8.48 22.36 -19.06
N ILE A 133 -7.96 22.55 -17.83
CA ILE A 133 -6.52 22.78 -17.60
C ILE A 133 -5.70 21.59 -18.10
N PHE A 134 -6.08 20.36 -17.76
CA PHE A 134 -5.39 19.15 -18.22
C PHE A 134 -5.48 18.97 -19.74
N ASP A 135 -6.64 19.21 -20.33
CA ASP A 135 -6.85 19.13 -21.78
C ASP A 135 -5.99 20.15 -22.53
N ASN A 136 -5.92 21.38 -22.03
CA ASN A 136 -5.10 22.43 -22.64
C ASN A 136 -3.60 22.11 -22.51
N LEU A 137 -3.16 21.59 -21.36
CA LEU A 137 -1.78 21.11 -21.20
C LEU A 137 -1.47 19.97 -22.17
N TYR A 138 -2.37 18.99 -22.30
CA TYR A 138 -2.20 17.87 -23.23
C TYR A 138 -2.09 18.37 -24.67
N LYS A 139 -2.98 19.27 -25.10
CA LYS A 139 -2.94 19.87 -26.44
C LYS A 139 -1.62 20.60 -26.69
N LYS A 140 -1.13 21.34 -25.70
CA LYS A 140 0.15 22.05 -25.78
C LYS A 140 1.34 21.12 -25.95
N ILE A 141 1.41 20.07 -25.14
CA ILE A 141 2.51 19.10 -25.23
C ILE A 141 2.45 18.30 -26.54
N ARG A 142 1.25 17.85 -26.94
CA ARG A 142 1.08 16.95 -28.08
C ARG A 142 1.16 17.67 -29.42
N PHE A 143 0.68 18.92 -29.49
CA PHE A 143 0.51 19.65 -30.75
C PHE A 143 1.24 21.00 -30.78
N GLY A 144 1.90 21.43 -29.71
CA GLY A 144 2.68 22.67 -29.67
C GLY A 144 1.87 23.96 -29.76
N LYS A 145 0.57 23.91 -29.44
CA LYS A 145 -0.33 25.07 -29.35
C LYS A 145 -0.55 25.50 -27.92
#